data_AF-A0A1W9J9Q1-F1
#
_entry.id   AF-A0A1W9J9Q1-F1
#
_cell.length_a   1.000
_cell.length_b   1.000
_cell.length_c   1.000
_cell.angle_alpha   90.00
_cell.angle_beta   90.00
_cell.angle_gamma   90.00
#
_symmetry.space_group_name_H-M   'P 1'
#
loop_
_entity.id
_entity.type
_entity.pdbx_description
1 polymer ?
#
loop_
_entity_poly.entity_id
_entity_poly.type
_entity_poly.pdbx_seq_one_letter_code
_entity_poly.pdbx_strand_id
1 'polypeptide(L)'
;MYLVADINVEICAAKSCKLCTQYCPEANTIQYSEEMGKDKGFKYGSAYVAVDRCKGCAQCVWVCDNMAKNNAIKMIMIDQLPLVAITDNITYGDKSTTAVLVSPSV
;
A
#
# COMPACT_ATOMS: atom_id res chain seq x y z
N MET A 1 -4.46 17.29 7.62
CA MET A 1 -4.39 15.84 7.87
C MET A 1 -5.14 15.15 6.73
N TYR A 2 -4.52 14.22 5.99
CA TYR A 2 -5.15 13.57 4.84
C TYR A 2 -5.20 12.05 5.01
N LEU A 3 -6.23 11.44 4.43
CA LEU A 3 -6.42 10.00 4.39
C LEU A 3 -5.58 9.39 3.26
N VAL A 4 -5.00 8.24 3.54
CA VAL A 4 -4.19 7.45 2.61
C VAL A 4 -4.68 6.01 2.59
N ALA A 5 -4.53 5.35 1.45
CA ALA A 5 -4.89 3.96 1.32
C ALA A 5 -3.82 3.08 1.97
N ASP A 6 -4.25 2.11 2.77
CA ASP A 6 -3.44 1.06 3.35
C ASP A 6 -3.95 -0.31 2.86
N ILE A 7 -3.04 -1.21 2.53
CA ILE A 7 -3.35 -2.51 1.92
C ILE A 7 -2.90 -3.61 2.88
N ASN A 8 -3.86 -4.42 3.33
CA ASN A 8 -3.55 -5.61 4.10
C ASN A 8 -2.99 -6.70 3.18
N VAL A 9 -1.69 -6.98 3.32
CA VAL A 9 -0.95 -7.97 2.53
C VAL A 9 -1.55 -9.36 2.64
N GLU A 10 -2.02 -9.76 3.82
CA GLU A 10 -2.55 -11.11 4.06
C GLU A 10 -3.83 -11.36 3.28
N ILE A 11 -4.69 -10.33 3.19
CA ILE A 11 -5.93 -10.38 2.41
C ILE A 11 -5.64 -10.18 0.91
N CYS A 12 -4.75 -9.25 0.56
CA CYS A 12 -4.43 -8.93 -0.83
C CYS A 12 -3.73 -10.10 -1.55
N ALA A 13 -2.80 -10.77 -0.87
CA ALA A 13 -2.02 -11.89 -1.40
C ALA A 13 -2.83 -13.19 -1.58
N ALA A 14 -4.09 -13.23 -1.11
CA ALA A 14 -4.97 -14.38 -1.33
C ALA A 14 -5.35 -14.55 -2.82
N LYS A 15 -5.35 -13.47 -3.62
CA LYS A 15 -5.68 -13.51 -5.06
C LYS A 15 -4.82 -12.53 -5.85
N SER A 16 -4.36 -12.93 -7.03
CA SER A 16 -3.57 -12.09 -7.94
C SER A 16 -4.43 -11.14 -8.80
N CYS A 17 -5.37 -10.38 -8.21
CA CYS A 17 -6.35 -9.60 -8.99
C CYS A 17 -5.75 -8.36 -9.69
N LYS A 18 -4.79 -7.66 -9.04
CA LYS A 18 -4.07 -6.48 -9.56
C LYS A 18 -4.97 -5.30 -10.00
N LEU A 19 -6.28 -5.35 -9.79
CA LEU A 19 -7.23 -4.36 -10.33
C LEU A 19 -6.98 -2.94 -9.80
N CYS A 20 -6.69 -2.78 -8.52
CA CYS A 20 -6.46 -1.47 -7.92
C CYS A 20 -5.28 -0.70 -8.56
N THR A 21 -4.31 -1.39 -9.17
CA THR A 21 -3.20 -0.76 -9.91
C THR A 21 -3.67 -0.06 -11.19
N GLN A 22 -4.77 -0.54 -11.79
CA GLN A 22 -5.30 -0.03 -13.06
C GLN A 22 -6.36 1.05 -12.89
N TYR A 23 -7.08 1.02 -11.77
CA TYR A 23 -8.18 1.95 -11.50
C TYR A 23 -7.79 3.13 -10.61
N CYS A 24 -6.54 3.19 -10.15
CA CYS A 24 -6.08 4.36 -9.43
C CYS A 24 -5.98 5.55 -10.41
N PRO A 25 -6.66 6.68 -10.16
CA PRO A 25 -6.62 7.84 -11.06
C PRO A 25 -5.25 8.52 -11.07
N GLU A 26 -4.46 8.34 -10.00
CA GLU A 26 -3.10 8.84 -9.93
C GLU A 26 -2.12 7.73 -10.31
N ALA A 27 -1.42 7.92 -11.43
CA ALA A 27 -0.45 6.96 -11.95
C ALA A 27 0.60 6.58 -10.90
N ASN A 28 1.03 5.32 -10.92
CA ASN A 28 2.09 4.78 -10.06
C ASN A 28 1.82 4.91 -8.54
N THR A 29 0.59 5.21 -8.11
CA THR A 29 0.24 5.26 -6.69
C THR A 29 0.08 3.88 -6.08
N ILE A 30 -0.50 2.94 -6.84
CA ILE A 30 -0.66 1.56 -6.39
C ILE A 30 0.10 0.68 -7.34
N GLN A 31 1.05 -0.06 -6.79
CA GLN A 31 1.93 -0.96 -7.53
C GLN A 31 1.77 -2.38 -6.99
N TYR A 32 2.21 -3.36 -7.77
CA TYR A 32 2.14 -4.77 -7.38
C TYR A 32 3.54 -5.33 -7.24
N SER A 33 3.86 -5.93 -6.09
CA SER A 33 5.09 -6.67 -5.88
C SER A 33 4.78 -8.16 -5.87
N GLU A 34 5.47 -8.92 -6.72
CA GLU A 34 5.36 -10.39 -6.74
C GLU A 34 6.06 -11.06 -5.54
N GLU A 35 6.90 -10.32 -4.83
CA GLU A 35 7.69 -10.81 -3.70
C GLU A 35 6.99 -10.55 -2.37
N MET A 36 6.25 -9.43 -2.27
CA MET A 36 5.57 -9.03 -1.05
C MET A 36 4.50 -10.06 -0.63
N GLY A 37 4.69 -10.67 0.53
CA GLY A 37 3.83 -11.73 1.05
C GLY A 37 4.36 -13.15 0.83
N LYS A 38 5.40 -13.35 0.02
CA LYS A 38 6.07 -14.66 -0.12
C LYS A 38 6.82 -15.06 1.15
N ASP A 39 7.42 -14.10 1.84
CA ASP A 39 8.04 -14.26 3.16
C ASP A 39 7.04 -14.79 4.20
N LYS A 40 5.76 -14.44 4.04
CA LYS A 40 4.64 -14.93 4.87
C LYS A 40 3.99 -16.22 4.35
N GLY A 41 4.56 -16.83 3.30
CA GLY A 41 4.07 -18.09 2.71
C GLY A 41 2.85 -17.93 1.80
N PHE A 42 2.49 -16.72 1.37
CA PHE A 42 1.38 -16.53 0.44
C PHE A 42 1.77 -16.93 -0.99
N LYS A 43 0.81 -17.54 -1.71
CA LYS A 43 1.00 -18.02 -3.09
C LYS A 43 1.22 -16.87 -4.09
N TYR A 44 0.54 -15.74 -3.87
CA TYR A 44 0.61 -14.58 -4.75
C TYR A 44 1.27 -13.42 -4.02
N GLY A 45 1.78 -12.46 -4.80
CA GLY A 45 2.25 -11.19 -4.26
C GLY A 45 1.12 -10.25 -3.85
N SER A 46 1.47 -9.10 -3.29
CA SER A 46 0.55 -8.08 -2.82
C SER A 46 0.73 -6.75 -3.55
N ALA A 47 -0.37 -5.99 -3.63
CA ALA A 47 -0.30 -4.58 -3.98
C ALA A 47 0.21 -3.76 -2.79
N TYR A 48 0.87 -2.64 -3.08
CA TYR A 48 1.32 -1.67 -2.10
C TYR A 48 1.08 -0.24 -2.60
N VAL A 49 1.05 0.72 -1.67
CA VAL A 49 0.73 2.12 -1.95
C VAL A 49 1.99 2.97 -1.82
N ALA A 50 2.32 3.73 -2.87
CA ALA A 50 3.23 4.86 -2.78
C ALA A 50 2.51 6.01 -2.05
N VAL A 51 2.73 6.10 -0.74
CA VAL A 51 1.96 6.98 0.18
C VAL A 51 2.05 8.46 -0.24
N ASP A 52 3.20 8.90 -0.72
CA ASP A 52 3.45 10.27 -1.21
C ASP A 52 2.60 10.64 -2.43
N ARG A 53 2.16 9.65 -3.21
CA ARG A 53 1.30 9.84 -4.38
C ARG A 53 -0.18 9.73 -4.04
N CYS A 54 -0.54 9.12 -2.92
CA CYS A 54 -1.94 8.87 -2.57
C CYS A 54 -2.72 10.18 -2.32
N LYS A 55 -3.75 10.44 -3.13
CA LYS A 55 -4.63 11.63 -3.01
C LYS A 55 -5.90 11.40 -2.19
N GLY A 56 -6.03 10.24 -1.53
CA GLY A 56 -7.15 9.97 -0.62
C GLY A 56 -8.52 9.79 -1.27
N CYS A 57 -8.60 9.52 -2.58
CA CYS A 57 -9.87 9.47 -3.33
C CYS A 57 -10.73 8.22 -3.06
N ALA A 58 -10.19 7.21 -2.35
CA ALA A 58 -10.85 5.93 -2.03
C ALA A 58 -11.33 5.08 -3.23
N GLN A 59 -10.96 5.41 -4.47
CA GLN A 59 -11.32 4.62 -5.65
C GLN A 59 -10.81 3.18 -5.57
N CYS A 60 -9.60 2.98 -5.05
CA CYS A 60 -9.02 1.66 -4.86
C CYS A 60 -9.76 0.80 -3.84
N VAL A 61 -10.35 1.41 -2.80
CA VAL A 61 -11.20 0.72 -1.82
C VAL A 61 -12.45 0.21 -2.51
N TRP A 62 -13.15 1.08 -3.25
CA TRP A 62 -14.34 0.67 -3.99
C TRP A 62 -14.06 -0.49 -4.95
N VAL A 63 -12.95 -0.44 -5.68
CA VAL A 63 -12.51 -1.52 -6.59
C VAL A 63 -12.20 -2.81 -5.82
N CYS A 64 -11.50 -2.72 -4.69
CA CYS A 64 -11.15 -3.91 -3.91
C CYS A 64 -12.39 -4.61 -3.32
N ASP A 65 -13.36 -3.83 -2.86
CA ASP A 65 -14.52 -4.32 -2.14
C ASP A 65 -15.62 -4.78 -3.10
N ASN A 66 -15.95 -3.94 -4.09
CA ASN A 66 -17.11 -4.16 -4.95
C ASN A 66 -16.76 -4.95 -6.22
N MET A 67 -15.61 -4.67 -6.84
CA MET A 67 -15.22 -5.30 -8.10
C MET A 67 -14.42 -6.60 -7.86
N ALA A 68 -13.41 -6.55 -7.00
CA ALA A 68 -12.55 -7.70 -6.69
C ALA A 68 -13.10 -8.61 -5.59
N LYS A 69 -13.99 -8.10 -4.73
CA LYS A 69 -14.53 -8.79 -3.54
C LYS A 69 -13.41 -9.35 -2.65
N ASN A 70 -12.38 -8.54 -2.41
CA ASN A 70 -11.23 -8.88 -1.59
C ASN A 70 -11.24 -8.20 -0.22
N ASN A 71 -11.78 -6.98 -0.09
CA ASN A 71 -11.83 -6.24 1.18
C ASN A 71 -10.46 -6.03 1.85
N ALA A 72 -9.43 -5.79 1.04
CA ALA A 72 -8.04 -5.69 1.50
C ALA A 72 -7.57 -4.25 1.76
N ILE A 73 -8.29 -3.24 1.25
CA ILE A 73 -7.82 -1.85 1.26
C ILE A 73 -8.68 -1.03 2.20
N LYS A 74 -8.07 -0.22 3.06
CA LYS A 74 -8.76 0.73 3.94
C LYS A 74 -8.17 2.12 3.79
N MET A 75 -8.99 3.14 3.98
CA MET A 75 -8.50 4.51 4.15
C MET A 75 -8.15 4.71 5.61
N ILE A 76 -6.91 5.12 5.89
CA ILE A 76 -6.44 5.43 7.24
C ILE A 76 -5.79 6.81 7.26
N MET A 77 -5.70 7.41 8.44
CA MET A 77 -5.00 8.68 8.59
C MET A 77 -3.49 8.45 8.41
N ILE A 78 -2.80 9.40 7.75
CA ILE A 78 -1.36 9.25 7.47
C ILE A 78 -0.50 9.04 8.72
N ASP A 79 -0.88 9.60 9.87
CA ASP A 79 -0.19 9.42 11.15
C ASP A 79 -0.48 8.07 11.83
N GLN A 80 -1.46 7.33 11.32
CA GLN A 80 -1.85 5.98 11.77
C GLN A 80 -1.33 4.89 10.83
N LEU A 81 -0.61 5.24 9.76
CA LEU A 81 0.03 4.25 8.90
C LEU A 81 1.01 3.40 9.72
N PRO A 82 0.93 2.07 9.63
CA PRO A 82 1.95 1.22 10.22
C PRO A 82 3.31 1.60 9.61
N LEU A 83 4.36 1.68 10.44
CA LEU A 83 5.74 2.06 10.05
C LEU A 83 6.35 1.19 8.92
N VAL A 84 5.66 0.12 8.52
CA VAL A 84 6.01 -0.81 7.42
C VAL A 84 5.50 -0.31 6.06
N ALA A 85 4.60 0.68 6.02
CA ALA A 85 4.09 1.29 4.78
C ALA A 85 5.05 2.31 4.16
N ILE A 86 6.22 2.47 4.76
CA ILE A 86 7.30 3.31 4.31
C ILE A 86 8.30 2.35 3.66
N THR A 87 8.41 2.45 2.34
CA THR A 87 9.21 1.58 1.47
C THR A 87 10.63 1.38 2.00
N ASP A 88 11.34 0.34 1.58
CA ASP A 88 12.73 0.04 2.00
C ASP A 88 13.72 1.23 1.91
N ASN A 89 13.40 2.28 1.14
CA ASN A 89 14.22 3.47 0.93
C ASN A 89 13.78 4.73 1.70
N ILE A 90 12.60 4.75 2.32
CA ILE A 90 12.05 5.92 3.01
C ILE A 90 11.42 5.43 4.30
N THR A 91 11.79 6.00 5.43
CA THR A 91 11.12 5.80 6.73
C THR A 91 10.76 7.17 7.33
N TYR A 92 9.71 7.26 8.13
CA TYR A 92 9.40 8.43 8.93
C TYR A 92 10.09 8.22 10.28
N GLY A 93 11.07 9.06 10.59
CA GLY A 93 11.65 9.10 11.94
C GLY A 93 10.61 9.58 12.95
N ASP A 94 10.58 8.97 14.14
CA ASP A 94 9.87 9.38 15.36
C ASP A 94 8.79 10.46 15.20
N LYS A 95 7.52 10.09 14.93
CA LYS A 95 6.32 10.98 14.89
C LYS A 95 6.58 12.41 14.38
N SER A 96 7.51 12.56 13.44
CA SER A 96 8.06 13.81 12.96
C SER A 96 7.77 13.87 11.47
N THR A 97 7.49 15.06 10.95
CA THR A 97 7.24 15.28 9.51
C THR A 97 8.50 15.12 8.66
N THR A 98 9.58 14.58 9.22
CA THR A 98 10.87 14.40 8.56
C THR A 98 10.93 13.00 7.98
N ALA A 99 10.96 12.90 6.65
CA ALA A 99 11.28 11.67 5.96
C ALA A 99 12.79 11.42 6.05
N VAL A 100 13.17 10.24 6.56
CA VAL A 100 14.56 9.78 6.66
C VAL A 100 14.79 8.76 5.56
N LEU A 101 15.83 8.99 4.76
CA LEU A 101 16.28 8.01 3.78
C LEU A 101 17.00 6.89 4.54
N VAL A 102 16.57 5.65 4.30
CA VAL A 102 17.30 4.49 4.83
C VAL A 102 18.60 4.42 4.02
N SER A 103 19.74 4.51 4.70
CA SER A 103 21.05 4.36 4.04
C SER A 103 21.09 3.02 3.30
N PRO A 104 21.54 2.98 2.04
CA PRO A 104 21.52 1.75 1.25
C PRO A 104 22.36 0.70 1.96
N SER A 105 21.72 -0.39 2.37
CA SER A 105 22.42 -1.56 2.86
C SER A 105 23.25 -2.13 1.70
N VAL A 106 24.58 -2.03 1.86
CA VAL A 106 25.60 -2.69 1.01
C VAL A 106 25.39 -4.19 1.03
#